data_AF-A0A970VY95-F1
#
_entry.id   AF-A0A970VY95-F1
#
_cell.length_a   1.000
_cell.length_b   1.000
_cell.length_c   1.000
_cell.angle_alpha   90.00
_cell.angle_beta   90.00
_cell.angle_gamma   90.00
#
_symmetry.space_group_name_H-M   'P 1'
#
loop_
_entity.id
_entity.type
_entity.pdbx_description
1 polymer ?
#
loop_
_entity_poly.entity_id
_entity_poly.type
_entity_poly.pdbx_seq_one_letter_code
_entity_poly.pdbx_strand_id
1 'polypeptide(L)' 'GEIRGVSHIEQRLKEAEKFGYDRILIPEVNCKRLQIKNRNIHAVRNVEQILEFLY' A
#
# COMPACT_ATOMS: atom_id res chain seq x y z
N GLY A 1 -10.98 8.62 8.98
CA GLY A 1 -10.55 7.36 9.59
C GLY A 1 -10.26 6.31 8.54
N GLU A 2 -11.19 6.06 7.62
CA GLU A 2 -11.00 5.06 6.55
C GLU A 2 -9.98 5.46 5.48
N ILE A 3 -9.32 4.47 4.88
CA ILE A 3 -8.43 4.63 3.72
C ILE A 3 -9.16 4.17 2.46
N ARG A 4 -9.28 5.09 1.50
CA ARG A 4 -9.98 4.86 0.24
C ARG A 4 -9.03 4.45 -0.87
N GLY A 5 -9.59 3.75 -1.86
CA GLY A 5 -8.83 3.31 -3.03
C GLY A 5 -8.33 4.45 -3.89
N VAL A 6 -7.19 4.22 -4.54
CA VAL A 6 -6.57 5.18 -5.47
C VAL A 6 -6.45 4.61 -6.88
N SER A 7 -6.43 5.49 -7.87
CA SER A 7 -6.20 5.14 -9.27
C SER A 7 -4.72 4.90 -9.55
N HIS A 8 -4.44 4.13 -10.62
CA HIS A 8 -3.09 3.85 -11.12
C HIS A 8 -2.11 3.28 -10.08
N ILE A 9 -2.61 2.44 -9.18
CA ILE A 9 -1.81 1.89 -8.08
C ILE A 9 -0.61 1.05 -8.59
N GLU A 10 -0.76 0.29 -9.68
CA GLU A 10 0.35 -0.47 -10.29
C GLU A 10 1.52 0.43 -10.70
N GLN A 11 1.21 1.58 -11.32
CA GLN A 11 2.24 2.52 -11.75
C GLN A 11 2.93 3.15 -10.55
N ARG A 12 2.16 3.55 -9.52
CA ARG A 12 2.72 4.09 -8.27
C ARG A 12 3.64 3.09 -7.57
N LEU A 13 3.26 1.81 -7.55
CA LEU A 13 4.08 0.73 -7.00
C LEU A 13 5.38 0.54 -7.78
N LYS A 14 5.33 0.53 -9.13
CA LYS A 14 6.53 0.43 -9.97
C LYS A 14 7.50 1.58 -9.72
N GLU A 15 7.00 2.81 -9.54
CA GLU A 15 7.86 3.94 -9.18
C GLU A 15 8.45 3.78 -7.78
N ALA A 16 7.66 3.32 -6.80
CA ALA A 16 8.16 3.08 -5.45
C ALA A 16 9.28 2.02 -5.41
N GLU A 17 9.15 0.95 -6.20
CA GLU A 17 10.20 -0.06 -6.37
C GLU A 17 11.48 0.53 -7.00
N LYS A 18 11.35 1.38 -8.03
CA LYS A 18 12.51 2.06 -8.65
C LYS A 18 13.26 2.97 -7.67
N PHE A 19 12.53 3.65 -6.79
CA PHE A 19 13.13 4.50 -5.76
C PHE A 19 13.72 3.72 -4.58
N GLY A 20 13.55 2.39 -4.53
CA GLY A 20 14.12 1.54 -3.50
C GLY A 20 13.40 1.66 -2.15
N TYR A 21 12.09 1.90 -2.15
CA TYR A 21 11.33 1.89 -0.90
C TYR A 21 11.15 0.44 -0.39
N ASP A 22 11.62 0.19 0.83
CA ASP A 22 11.58 -1.14 1.45
C ASP A 22 10.23 -1.48 2.10
N ARG A 23 9.39 -0.48 2.38
CA ARG A 23 8.07 -0.65 3.01
C ARG A 23 7.06 0.26 2.34
N ILE A 24 5.96 -0.32 1.87
CA ILE A 24 4.91 0.39 1.12
C ILE A 24 3.56 0.09 1.77
N LEU A 25 2.83 1.13 2.17
CA LEU A 25 1.45 1.03 2.62
C LEU A 25 0.49 1.35 1.47
N ILE A 26 -0.50 0.51 1.23
CA ILE A 26 -1.53 0.73 0.20
C ILE A 26 -2.95 0.54 0.75
N PRO A 27 -3.97 1.15 0.12
CA PRO A 27 -5.36 0.86 0.47
C PRO A 27 -5.68 -0.62 0.26
N GLU A 28 -6.36 -1.25 1.23
CA GLU A 28 -6.77 -2.66 1.16
C GLU A 28 -7.58 -2.97 -0.10
N VAL A 29 -8.45 -2.06 -0.52
CA VAL A 29 -9.26 -2.18 -1.73
C VAL A 29 -8.42 -2.26 -3.02
N ASN A 30 -7.23 -1.64 -3.04
CA ASN A 30 -6.29 -1.76 -4.15
C ASN A 30 -5.56 -3.09 -4.11
N CYS A 31 -5.21 -3.59 -2.93
CA CYS A 31 -4.50 -4.86 -2.76
C CYS A 31 -5.29 -6.04 -3.34
N LYS A 32 -6.61 -6.08 -3.09
CA LYS A 32 -7.51 -7.14 -3.61
C LYS A 32 -7.48 -7.25 -5.14
N ARG A 33 -7.22 -6.15 -5.85
CA ARG A 33 -7.19 -6.11 -7.32
C ARG A 33 -5.84 -6.50 -7.92
N LEU A 34 -4.77 -6.43 -7.13
CA LEU A 34 -3.39 -6.47 -7.63
C LEU A 34 -2.71 -7.85 -7.55
N GLN A 35 -3.36 -8.86 -6.92
CA GLN A 35 -2.75 -10.19 -6.64
C GLN A 35 -1.29 -10.10 -6.15
N ILE A 36 -1.02 -9.18 -5.23
CA ILE A 36 0.34 -8.84 -4.82
C ILE A 36 0.98 -10.02 -4.08
N LYS A 37 2.13 -10.47 -4.57
CA LYS A 37 3.01 -11.44 -3.89
C LYS A 37 4.22 -10.80 -3.21
N ASN A 38 4.39 -9.48 -3.37
CA ASN A 38 5.53 -8.74 -2.82
C ASN A 38 5.36 -8.55 -1.30
N ARG A 39 6.35 -9.01 -0.52
CA ARG A 39 6.33 -8.96 0.96
C ARG A 39 6.47 -7.56 1.54
N ASN A 40 6.89 -6.58 0.73
CA ASN A 40 7.15 -5.22 1.17
C ASN A 40 5.90 -4.32 1.11
N ILE A 41 4.78 -4.86 0.64
CA ILE A 41 3.53 -4.13 0.50
C ILE A 41 2.55 -4.56 1.59
N HIS A 42 2.07 -3.61 2.37
CA HIS A 42 1.10 -3.82 3.44
C HIS A 42 -0.21 -3.10 3.12
N ALA A 43 -1.30 -3.86 3.15
CA ALA A 43 -2.65 -3.34 2.95
C ALA A 43 -3.20 -2.75 4.25
N VAL A 44 -3.72 -1.52 4.19
CA VAL A 44 -4.34 -0.82 5.33
C VAL A 44 -5.75 -0.36 4.98
N ARG A 45 -6.64 -0.36 5.99
CA ARG A 45 -8.05 0.05 5.82
C ARG A 45 -8.41 1.32 6.57
N ASN A 46 -7.62 1.72 7.57
CA ASN A 46 -7.88 2.91 8.38
C ASN A 46 -6.57 3.55 8.86
N VAL A 47 -6.67 4.76 9.41
CA VAL A 47 -5.55 5.55 9.90
C VAL A 47 -4.90 4.91 11.12
N GLU A 48 -5.68 4.27 11.98
CA GLU A 48 -5.17 3.59 13.19
C GLU A 48 -4.13 2.52 12.84
N GLN A 49 -4.38 1.71 11.81
CA GLN A 49 -3.40 0.72 11.32
C GLN A 49 -2.14 1.36 10.74
N ILE A 50 -2.25 2.55 10.14
CA ILE A 50 -1.08 3.28 9.66
C ILE A 50 -0.23 3.72 10.86
N LEU A 51 -0.87 4.22 11.91
CA LEU A 51 -0.17 4.65 13.12
C LEU A 51 0.52 3.47 13.82
N GLU A 52 -0.16 2.33 13.97
CA GLU A 52 0.43 1.09 14.51
C GLU A 52 1.61 0.56 13.68
N PHE A 53 1.63 0.86 12.38
CA PHE A 53 2.74 0.46 11.52
C PHE A 53 3.95 1.42 11.60
N LEU A 54 3.68 2.70 11.85
CA LEU A 54 4.71 3.75 11.84
C LEU A 54 5.40 3.94 13.19
N TYR A 55 4.71 3.64 14.30
CA TYR A 55 5.17 3.86 15.67
C TYR A 55 5.24 2.54 16.44
#